data_AF-A0A7C7C9K4-F1
#
_entry.id   AF-A0A7C7C9K4-F1
#
_cell.length_a   1.000
_cell.length_b   1.000
_cell.length_c   1.000
_cell.angle_alpha   90.00
_cell.angle_beta   90.00
_cell.angle_gamma   90.00
#
_symmetry.space_group_name_H-M   'P 1'
#
loop_
_entity.id
_entity.type
_entity.pdbx_description
1 polymer ?
#
loop_
_entity_poly.entity_id
_entity_poly.type
_entity_poly.pdbx_seq_one_letter_code
_entity_poly.pdbx_strand_id
1 'polypeptide(L)'
;MNELVKRSITGILLVLVVVYCSTYSLWSATVLWGSVLVLGLIEFFKLKSKEGERGGSVSGAWMGVGVIVIAGVSVWGLGRPIDVILGIKSSYSGMEVVAFLTWIWANDTFAYIGGRLLGRRLIYKGLAPVISPKKSWEGAVIGAVGAAVAGWFWMGEVGVLLGALTGVLSTCGDL
;
A
#
# COMPACT_ATOMS: atom_id res chain seq x y z
N MET A 1 12.81 3.58 -28.81
CA MET A 1 13.17 3.67 -27.37
C MET A 1 13.08 2.28 -26.76
N ASN A 2 14.13 1.79 -26.11
CA ASN A 2 14.13 0.46 -25.50
C ASN A 2 13.01 0.31 -24.46
N GLU A 3 12.39 -0.86 -24.39
CA GLU A 3 11.32 -1.16 -23.44
C GLU A 3 11.76 -0.98 -21.97
N LEU A 4 13.03 -1.25 -21.67
CA LEU A 4 13.61 -0.95 -20.35
C LEU A 4 13.59 0.54 -20.04
N VAL A 5 14.01 1.38 -20.99
CA VAL A 5 14.05 2.84 -20.83
C VAL A 5 12.64 3.40 -20.64
N LYS A 6 11.65 2.92 -21.42
CA LYS A 6 10.23 3.27 -21.23
C LYS A 6 9.76 2.96 -19.81
N ARG A 7 9.98 1.73 -19.35
CA ARG A 7 9.53 1.25 -18.03
C ARG A 7 10.19 2.03 -16.88
N SER A 8 11.49 2.31 -16.99
CA SER A 8 12.21 3.10 -16.00
C SER A 8 11.70 4.55 -15.93
N ILE A 9 11.50 5.19 -17.09
CA ILE A 9 10.99 6.58 -17.14
C ILE A 9 9.59 6.67 -16.53
N THR A 10 8.69 5.75 -16.89
CA THR A 10 7.32 5.74 -16.33
C THR A 10 7.31 5.51 -14.81
N GLY A 11 8.21 4.66 -14.30
CA GLY A 11 8.32 4.41 -12.86
C GLY A 11 8.82 5.63 -12.09
N ILE A 12 9.87 6.30 -12.61
CA ILE A 12 10.41 7.52 -12.00
C ILE A 12 9.36 8.64 -12.01
N LEU A 13 8.69 8.84 -13.15
CA LEU A 13 7.61 9.83 -13.26
C LEU A 13 6.48 9.56 -12.26
N LEU A 14 6.09 8.29 -12.10
CA LEU A 14 5.07 7.93 -11.11
C LEU A 14 5.47 8.35 -9.70
N VAL A 15 6.69 8.03 -9.27
CA VAL A 15 7.18 8.39 -7.93
C VAL A 15 7.20 9.91 -7.75
N LEU A 16 7.70 10.65 -8.74
CA LEU A 16 7.76 12.11 -8.69
C LEU A 16 6.36 12.74 -8.58
N VAL A 17 5.40 12.27 -9.38
CA VAL A 17 4.00 12.75 -9.33
C VAL A 17 3.36 12.44 -7.98
N VAL A 18 3.55 11.22 -7.48
CA VAL A 18 2.99 10.80 -6.18
C VAL A 18 3.54 11.66 -5.05
N VAL A 19 4.86 11.87 -4.99
CA VAL A 19 5.50 12.68 -3.96
C VAL A 19 5.08 14.15 -4.08
N TYR A 20 5.11 14.72 -5.29
CA TYR A 20 4.72 16.11 -5.52
C TYR A 20 3.26 16.38 -5.14
N CYS A 21 2.33 15.60 -5.68
CA CYS A 21 0.91 15.78 -5.39
C CYS A 21 0.56 15.52 -3.92
N SER A 22 1.27 14.59 -3.26
CA SER A 22 1.07 14.31 -1.83
C SER A 22 1.67 15.38 -0.92
N THR A 23 2.71 16.11 -1.33
CA THR A 23 3.36 17.11 -0.46
C THR A 23 2.90 18.54 -0.70
N TYR A 24 2.44 18.86 -1.92
CA TYR A 24 2.14 20.24 -2.32
C TYR A 24 0.95 20.85 -1.59
N SER A 25 -0.19 20.16 -1.54
CA SER A 25 -1.40 20.66 -0.89
C SER A 25 -2.37 19.53 -0.55
N LEU A 26 -3.29 19.79 0.40
CA LEU A 26 -4.36 18.84 0.71
C LEU A 26 -5.25 18.53 -0.50
N TRP A 27 -5.55 19.55 -1.32
CA TRP A 27 -6.37 19.40 -2.51
C TRP A 27 -5.70 18.52 -3.57
N SER A 28 -4.41 18.75 -3.84
CA SER A 28 -3.65 17.91 -4.78
C SER A 28 -3.55 16.47 -4.31
N ALA A 29 -3.35 16.24 -3.00
CA ALA A 29 -3.31 14.91 -2.43
C ALA A 29 -4.67 14.21 -2.52
N THR A 30 -5.75 14.94 -2.20
CA THR A 30 -7.12 14.41 -2.26
C THR A 30 -7.51 14.03 -3.67
N VAL A 31 -7.15 14.85 -4.67
CA VAL A 31 -7.39 14.55 -6.08
C VAL A 31 -6.59 13.32 -6.52
N LEU A 32 -5.30 13.25 -6.19
CA LEU A 32 -4.45 12.10 -6.53
C LEU A 32 -5.02 10.81 -5.94
N TRP A 33 -5.16 10.74 -4.61
CA TRP A 33 -5.60 9.53 -3.92
C TRP A 33 -7.05 9.19 -4.24
N GLY A 34 -7.92 10.18 -4.39
CA GLY A 34 -9.29 10.00 -4.86
C GLY A 34 -9.34 9.38 -6.26
N SER A 35 -8.50 9.84 -7.18
CA SER A 35 -8.43 9.27 -8.53
C SER A 35 -7.94 7.81 -8.52
N VAL A 36 -6.92 7.49 -7.71
CA VAL A 36 -6.40 6.13 -7.54
C VAL A 36 -7.48 5.20 -6.98
N LEU A 37 -8.26 5.65 -6.00
CA LEU A 37 -9.36 4.89 -5.42
C LEU A 37 -10.49 4.62 -6.42
N VAL A 38 -10.88 5.64 -7.20
CA VAL A 38 -11.92 5.49 -8.24
C VAL A 38 -11.47 4.51 -9.33
N LEU A 39 -10.22 4.62 -9.81
CA LEU A 39 -9.67 3.70 -10.80
C LEU A 39 -9.59 2.27 -10.25
N GLY A 40 -9.18 2.10 -8.99
CA GLY A 40 -9.18 0.81 -8.30
C GLY A 40 -10.58 0.19 -8.22
N LEU A 41 -11.60 1.01 -7.93
CA LEU A 41 -12.99 0.57 -7.87
C LEU A 41 -13.51 0.10 -9.24
N ILE A 42 -13.21 0.88 -10.29
CA ILE A 42 -13.61 0.54 -11.66
C ILE A 42 -12.99 -0.80 -12.08
N GLU A 43 -11.69 -1.00 -11.84
CA GLU A 43 -11.04 -2.26 -12.20
C GLU A 43 -11.57 -3.42 -11.35
N PHE A 44 -11.83 -3.21 -10.06
CA PHE A 44 -12.42 -4.22 -9.19
C PHE A 44 -13.80 -4.68 -9.69
N PHE A 45 -14.71 -3.75 -10.01
CA PHE A 45 -16.03 -4.10 -10.55
C PHE A 45 -15.95 -4.76 -11.92
N LYS A 46 -15.00 -4.33 -12.77
CA LYS A 46 -14.78 -4.95 -14.09
C LYS A 46 -14.31 -6.39 -13.96
N LEU A 47 -13.43 -6.70 -13.00
CA LEU A 47 -12.99 -8.06 -12.71
C LEU A 47 -14.14 -8.90 -12.13
N LYS A 48 -14.92 -8.36 -11.20
CA LYS A 48 -16.06 -9.06 -10.62
C LYS A 48 -17.21 -9.28 -11.60
N SER A 49 -17.45 -8.36 -12.53
CA SER A 49 -18.42 -8.56 -13.61
C SER A 49 -18.06 -9.78 -14.47
N LYS A 50 -16.78 -9.95 -14.81
CA LYS A 50 -16.28 -11.14 -15.54
C LYS A 50 -16.38 -12.44 -14.72
N GLU A 51 -16.27 -12.34 -13.40
CA GLU A 51 -16.41 -13.49 -12.49
C GLU A 51 -17.89 -13.85 -12.25
N GLY A 52 -18.79 -12.85 -12.25
CA GLY A 52 -20.23 -13.02 -12.16
C GLY A 52 -20.81 -13.78 -13.36
N GLU A 53 -20.29 -13.54 -14.56
CA GLU A 53 -20.61 -14.33 -15.76
C GLU A 53 -20.21 -15.81 -15.64
N ARG A 54 -19.28 -16.14 -14.72
CA ARG A 54 -18.83 -17.51 -14.40
C ARG A 54 -19.48 -18.09 -13.14
N GLY A 55 -20.49 -17.43 -12.56
CA GLY A 55 -21.22 -17.92 -11.38
C GLY A 55 -20.60 -17.55 -10.03
N GLY A 56 -19.82 -16.47 -9.93
CA GLY A 56 -19.20 -16.00 -8.68
C GLY A 56 -20.16 -15.33 -7.68
N SER A 57 -19.83 -15.42 -6.37
CA SER A 57 -20.62 -14.88 -5.26
C SER A 57 -20.57 -13.35 -5.12
N VAL A 58 -21.75 -12.72 -4.94
CA VAL A 58 -21.96 -11.26 -4.79
C VAL A 58 -21.36 -10.68 -3.49
N SER A 59 -21.12 -11.53 -2.48
CA SER A 59 -20.64 -11.10 -1.15
C SER A 59 -19.27 -10.39 -1.19
N GLY A 60 -18.38 -10.78 -2.10
CA GLY A 60 -17.06 -10.15 -2.23
C GLY A 60 -17.10 -8.71 -2.77
N ALA A 61 -18.16 -8.32 -3.50
CA ALA A 61 -18.28 -6.98 -4.06
C ALA A 61 -18.49 -5.92 -2.97
N TRP A 62 -19.31 -6.23 -1.96
CA TRP A 62 -19.58 -5.34 -0.83
C TRP A 62 -18.37 -5.15 0.08
N MET A 63 -17.51 -6.17 0.22
CA MET A 63 -16.25 -6.05 0.95
C MET A 63 -15.27 -5.09 0.24
N GLY A 64 -15.16 -5.18 -1.09
CA GLY A 64 -14.31 -4.29 -1.88
C GLY A 64 -14.76 -2.83 -1.81
N VAL A 65 -16.08 -2.60 -1.90
CA VAL A 65 -16.67 -1.26 -1.70
C VAL A 65 -16.39 -0.75 -0.29
N GLY A 66 -16.54 -1.61 0.74
CA GLY A 66 -16.27 -1.25 2.13
C GLY A 66 -14.82 -0.81 2.37
N VAL A 67 -13.84 -1.54 1.83
CA VAL A 67 -12.41 -1.18 1.94
C VAL A 67 -12.12 0.16 1.25
N ILE A 68 -12.72 0.41 0.09
CA ILE A 68 -12.51 1.66 -0.68
C ILE A 68 -13.17 2.85 0.02
N VAL A 69 -14.35 2.66 0.62
CA VAL A 69 -14.99 3.68 1.45
C VAL A 69 -14.14 4.01 2.67
N ILE A 70 -13.63 2.99 3.38
CA ILE A 70 -12.72 3.18 4.52
C ILE A 70 -11.43 3.91 4.08
N ALA A 71 -10.86 3.56 2.93
CA ALA A 71 -9.68 4.22 2.39
C ALA A 71 -9.96 5.67 1.99
N GLY A 72 -11.12 5.95 1.36
CA GLY A 72 -11.57 7.31 1.05
C GLY A 72 -11.79 8.16 2.30
N VAL A 73 -12.38 7.58 3.34
CA VAL A 73 -12.54 8.21 4.65
C VAL A 73 -11.19 8.44 5.33
N SER A 74 -10.22 7.56 5.13
CA SER A 74 -8.85 7.70 5.66
C SER A 74 -8.09 8.81 4.93
N VAL A 75 -8.26 8.95 3.61
CA VAL A 75 -7.73 10.07 2.81
C VAL A 75 -8.37 11.39 3.25
N TRP A 76 -9.67 11.40 3.54
CA TRP A 76 -10.34 12.54 4.17
C TRP A 76 -9.86 12.78 5.61
N GLY A 77 -9.54 11.72 6.36
CA GLY A 77 -8.96 11.77 7.70
C GLY A 77 -7.57 12.41 7.73
N LEU A 78 -6.78 12.26 6.65
CA LEU A 78 -5.54 13.02 6.44
C LEU A 78 -5.80 14.53 6.26
N GLY A 79 -7.00 14.91 5.81
CA GLY A 79 -7.50 16.29 5.81
C GLY A 79 -8.03 16.78 7.17
N ARG A 80 -7.96 15.92 8.19
CA ARG A 80 -8.25 16.24 9.60
C ARG A 80 -9.60 16.94 9.86
N PRO A 81 -10.73 16.47 9.28
CA PRO A 81 -12.06 17.00 9.59
C PRO A 81 -12.45 16.78 11.07
N ILE A 82 -11.95 15.71 11.71
CA ILE A 82 -12.07 15.50 13.15
C ILE A 82 -11.36 16.61 13.93
N ASP A 83 -10.16 17.02 13.51
CA ASP A 83 -9.42 18.09 14.18
C ASP A 83 -10.08 19.46 13.98
N VAL A 84 -10.70 19.69 12.82
CA VAL A 84 -11.54 20.89 12.56
C VAL A 84 -12.75 20.91 13.48
N ILE A 85 -13.42 19.76 13.68
CA ILE A 85 -14.55 19.60 14.61
C ILE A 85 -14.11 19.74 16.07
N LEU A 86 -12.91 19.27 16.42
CA LEU A 86 -12.34 19.31 17.77
C LEU A 86 -11.56 20.60 18.06
N GLY A 87 -11.45 21.53 17.10
CA GLY A 87 -10.74 22.80 17.26
C GLY A 87 -9.21 22.67 17.39
N ILE A 88 -8.62 21.54 17.01
CA ILE A 88 -7.18 21.31 17.06
C ILE A 88 -6.54 21.96 15.82
N LYS A 89 -5.69 22.98 16.02
CA LYS A 89 -4.90 23.55 14.93
C LYS A 89 -3.89 22.53 14.44
N SER A 90 -4.17 21.92 13.30
CA SER A 90 -3.40 20.81 12.79
C SER A 90 -2.92 21.15 11.38
N SER A 91 -1.60 21.27 11.20
CA SER A 91 -1.01 21.57 9.89
C SER A 91 -0.94 20.31 9.05
N TYR A 92 -1.43 20.37 7.81
CA TYR A 92 -1.30 19.27 6.85
C TYR A 92 0.18 18.97 6.60
N SER A 93 0.60 17.73 6.84
CA SER A 93 1.95 17.25 6.53
C SER A 93 1.86 16.12 5.52
N GLY A 94 2.00 16.45 4.24
CA GLY A 94 2.03 15.46 3.16
C GLY A 94 3.19 14.47 3.25
N MET A 95 4.22 14.79 4.04
CA MET A 95 5.38 13.93 4.25
C MET A 95 5.04 12.64 5.01
N GLU A 96 4.02 12.66 5.85
CA GLU A 96 3.55 11.45 6.56
C GLU A 96 3.04 10.38 5.59
N VAL A 97 2.35 10.81 4.53
CA VAL A 97 1.87 9.92 3.46
C VAL A 97 3.04 9.32 2.67
N VAL A 98 4.06 10.14 2.38
CA VAL A 98 5.27 9.68 1.68
C VAL A 98 6.07 8.70 2.55
N ALA A 99 6.17 8.96 3.86
CA ALA A 99 6.79 8.04 4.81
C ALA A 99 6.07 6.69 4.81
N PHE A 100 4.74 6.69 4.93
CA PHE A 100 3.91 5.49 4.88
C PHE A 100 4.10 4.69 3.59
N LEU A 101 4.08 5.35 2.42
CA LEU A 101 4.36 4.69 1.15
C LEU A 101 5.76 4.09 1.07
N THR A 102 6.75 4.80 1.62
CA THR A 102 8.13 4.32 1.64
C THR A 102 8.24 3.03 2.45
N TRP A 103 7.50 2.90 3.56
CA TRP A 103 7.49 1.67 4.36
C TRP A 103 6.84 0.50 3.63
N ILE A 104 5.75 0.73 2.89
CA ILE A 104 5.11 -0.29 2.03
C ILE A 104 6.07 -0.74 0.93
N TRP A 105 6.66 0.20 0.18
CA TRP A 105 7.58 -0.14 -0.91
C TRP A 105 8.86 -0.81 -0.42
N ALA A 106 9.35 -0.41 0.77
CA ALA A 106 10.43 -1.11 1.44
C ALA A 106 10.03 -2.54 1.78
N ASN A 107 8.83 -2.75 2.35
CA ASN A 107 8.31 -4.08 2.65
C ASN A 107 8.36 -5.00 1.43
N ASP A 108 7.77 -4.57 0.30
CA ASP A 108 7.71 -5.39 -0.92
C ASP A 108 9.10 -5.71 -1.48
N THR A 109 10.01 -4.72 -1.43
CA THR A 109 11.39 -4.89 -1.91
C THR A 109 12.16 -5.89 -1.05
N PHE A 110 12.12 -5.72 0.28
CA PHE A 110 12.82 -6.61 1.21
C PHE A 110 12.16 -7.99 1.29
N ALA A 111 10.84 -8.08 1.14
CA ALA A 111 10.14 -9.36 1.07
C ALA A 111 10.51 -10.15 -0.19
N TYR A 112 10.67 -9.46 -1.33
CA TYR A 112 11.14 -10.09 -2.56
C TYR A 112 12.59 -10.58 -2.42
N ILE A 113 13.49 -9.74 -1.90
CA ILE A 113 14.90 -10.10 -1.71
C ILE A 113 15.02 -11.26 -0.70
N GLY A 114 14.38 -11.13 0.46
CA GLY A 114 14.37 -12.15 1.51
C GLY A 114 13.76 -13.46 1.05
N GLY A 115 12.62 -13.41 0.35
CA GLY A 115 11.96 -14.58 -0.21
C GLY A 115 12.77 -15.26 -1.31
N ARG A 116 13.54 -14.52 -2.12
CA ARG A 116 14.40 -15.10 -3.15
C ARG A 116 15.66 -15.75 -2.58
N LEU A 117 16.26 -15.15 -1.54
CA LEU A 117 17.50 -15.65 -0.94
C LEU A 117 17.25 -16.80 0.04
N LEU A 118 16.23 -16.66 0.90
CA LEU A 118 15.98 -17.52 2.05
C LEU A 118 14.63 -18.26 2.00
N GLY A 119 13.75 -17.88 1.08
CA GLY A 119 12.40 -18.45 1.02
C GLY A 119 12.41 -19.96 0.81
N ARG A 120 11.56 -20.65 1.58
CA ARG A 120 11.40 -22.12 1.57
C ARG A 120 12.64 -22.91 2.01
N ARG A 121 13.70 -22.25 2.52
CA ARG A 121 14.85 -22.94 3.12
C ARG A 121 14.64 -23.22 4.60
N LEU A 122 13.85 -22.40 5.30
CA LEU A 122 13.54 -22.58 6.73
C LEU A 122 12.13 -23.17 6.91
N ILE A 123 11.15 -22.67 6.17
CA ILE A 123 9.75 -23.08 6.22
C ILE A 123 9.36 -23.59 4.83
N TYR A 124 9.32 -24.91 4.67
CA TYR A 124 8.99 -25.58 3.40
C TYR A 124 7.58 -25.22 2.87
N LYS A 125 6.67 -24.83 3.77
CA LYS A 125 5.30 -24.40 3.44
C LYS A 125 5.29 -22.91 3.07
N GLY A 126 4.83 -22.59 1.85
CA GLY A 126 4.60 -21.21 1.44
C GLY A 126 3.57 -20.50 2.32
N LEU A 127 3.62 -19.16 2.35
CA LEU A 127 2.76 -18.32 3.21
C LEU A 127 1.28 -18.53 2.93
N ALA A 128 0.89 -18.56 1.64
CA ALA A 128 -0.44 -18.97 1.19
C ALA A 128 -0.32 -19.94 0.01
N PRO A 129 -0.23 -21.26 0.25
CA PRO A 129 0.03 -22.23 -0.80
C PRO A 129 -1.11 -22.36 -1.82
N VAL A 130 -2.34 -21.99 -1.44
CA VAL A 130 -3.53 -22.06 -2.29
C VAL A 130 -3.76 -20.76 -3.06
N ILE A 131 -3.53 -19.60 -2.43
CA ILE A 131 -3.86 -18.28 -2.99
C ILE A 131 -2.63 -17.64 -3.68
N SER A 132 -1.44 -17.73 -3.08
CA SER A 132 -0.21 -17.13 -3.60
C SER A 132 1.01 -18.04 -3.39
N PRO A 133 1.22 -19.05 -4.26
CA PRO A 133 2.19 -20.11 -4.02
C PRO A 133 3.62 -19.62 -3.86
N LYS A 134 3.98 -18.49 -4.50
CA LYS A 134 5.35 -17.97 -4.53
C LYS A 134 5.74 -17.18 -3.27
N LYS A 135 4.80 -16.83 -2.40
CA LYS A 135 5.10 -16.14 -1.14
C LYS A 135 5.67 -17.09 -0.09
N SER A 136 6.65 -16.60 0.66
CA SER A 136 7.35 -17.33 1.72
C SER A 136 7.21 -16.60 3.05
N TRP A 137 7.23 -17.35 4.15
CA TRP A 137 7.20 -16.78 5.50
C TRP A 137 8.47 -15.99 5.80
N GLU A 138 9.61 -16.47 5.33
CA GLU A 138 10.90 -15.80 5.48
C GLU A 138 10.92 -14.46 4.76
N GLY A 139 10.37 -14.41 3.54
CA GLY A 139 10.17 -13.16 2.81
C GLY A 139 9.29 -12.19 3.58
N ALA A 140 8.14 -12.63 4.11
CA ALA A 140 7.24 -11.76 4.88
C ALA A 140 7.92 -11.16 6.13
N VAL A 141 8.68 -11.97 6.87
CA VAL A 141 9.41 -11.50 8.06
C VAL A 141 10.50 -10.49 7.68
N ILE A 142 11.29 -10.78 6.65
CA ILE A 142 12.37 -9.88 6.19
C ILE A 142 11.78 -8.58 5.62
N GLY A 143 10.65 -8.67 4.93
CA GLY A 143 9.87 -7.52 4.49
C GLY A 143 9.48 -6.62 5.66
N ALA A 144 8.84 -7.18 6.69
CA ALA A 144 8.38 -6.43 7.85
C ALA A 144 9.54 -5.76 8.62
N VAL A 145 10.68 -6.45 8.72
CA VAL A 145 11.92 -5.85 9.27
C VAL A 145 12.41 -4.71 8.38
N GLY A 146 12.40 -4.87 7.06
CA GLY A 146 12.76 -3.83 6.10
C GLY A 146 11.87 -2.58 6.21
N ALA A 147 10.56 -2.79 6.38
CA ALA A 147 9.60 -1.71 6.62
C ALA A 147 9.85 -1.01 7.96
N ALA A 148 10.20 -1.75 9.02
CA ALA A 148 10.56 -1.20 10.33
C ALA A 148 11.83 -0.34 10.27
N VAL A 149 12.85 -0.79 9.53
CA VAL A 149 14.09 -0.01 9.30
C VAL A 149 13.80 1.26 8.50
N ALA A 150 12.99 1.18 7.45
CA ALA A 150 12.53 2.36 6.71
C ALA A 150 11.74 3.32 7.62
N GLY A 151 10.90 2.77 8.50
CA GLY A 151 10.21 3.47 9.58
C GLY A 151 11.14 4.28 10.47
N TRP A 152 12.20 3.63 10.95
CA TRP A 152 13.21 4.26 11.79
C TRP A 152 13.87 5.48 11.14
N PHE A 153 14.22 5.40 9.85
CA PHE A 153 14.81 6.54 9.14
C PHE A 153 13.89 7.75 9.03
N TRP A 154 12.57 7.54 9.02
CA TRP A 154 11.59 8.61 8.88
C TRP A 154 11.15 9.21 10.22
N MET A 155 10.92 8.37 11.25
CA MET A 155 10.28 8.80 12.51
C MET A 155 10.96 8.25 13.77
N GLY A 156 12.18 7.71 13.67
CA GLY A 156 12.92 7.16 14.80
C GLY A 156 12.20 5.96 15.42
N GLU A 157 12.18 5.88 16.75
CA GLU A 157 11.65 4.72 17.49
C GLU A 157 10.16 4.46 17.21
N VAL A 158 9.35 5.51 17.10
CA VAL A 158 7.92 5.39 16.75
C VAL A 158 7.76 4.83 15.35
N GLY A 159 8.65 5.24 14.44
CA GLY A 159 8.68 4.75 13.06
C GLY A 159 8.97 3.26 12.95
N VAL A 160 9.78 2.68 13.83
CA VAL A 160 10.06 1.23 13.85
C VAL A 160 8.76 0.44 14.03
N LEU A 161 7.97 0.82 15.04
CA LEU A 161 6.71 0.15 15.36
C LEU A 161 5.70 0.32 14.22
N LEU A 162 5.52 1.54 13.73
CA LEU A 162 4.59 1.82 12.63
C LEU A 162 5.04 1.12 11.33
N GLY A 163 6.32 1.13 11.02
CA GLY A 163 6.91 0.41 9.89
C GLY A 163 6.71 -1.10 9.98
N ALA A 164 6.94 -1.70 11.15
CA ALA A 164 6.69 -3.12 11.35
C ALA A 164 5.20 -3.48 11.19
N LEU A 165 4.30 -2.71 11.80
CA LEU A 165 2.85 -2.91 11.70
C LEU A 165 2.38 -2.78 10.25
N THR A 166 2.84 -1.75 9.53
CA THR A 166 2.51 -1.56 8.11
C THR A 166 3.08 -2.66 7.22
N GLY A 167 4.27 -3.18 7.52
CA GLY A 167 4.84 -4.34 6.83
C GLY A 167 3.97 -5.60 6.97
N VAL A 168 3.49 -5.90 8.19
CA VAL A 168 2.58 -7.04 8.42
C VAL A 168 1.24 -6.83 7.72
N LEU A 169 0.63 -5.65 7.88
CA LEU A 169 -0.67 -5.34 7.28
C LEU A 169 -0.64 -5.34 5.75
N SER A 170 0.42 -4.82 5.14
CA SER A 170 0.57 -4.84 3.68
C SER A 170 0.75 -6.26 3.15
N THR A 171 1.48 -7.13 3.88
CA THR A 171 1.55 -8.55 3.50
C THR A 171 0.20 -9.24 3.60
N CYS A 172 -0.58 -8.97 4.66
CA CYS A 172 -1.95 -9.48 4.81
C CYS A 172 -2.89 -8.98 3.71
N GLY A 173 -2.77 -7.73 3.28
CA GLY A 173 -3.61 -7.16 2.21
C GLY A 173 -3.35 -7.77 0.83
N ASP A 174 -2.18 -8.39 0.63
CA ASP A 174 -1.80 -9.03 -0.62
C ASP A 174 -2.01 -10.57 -0.59
N LEU A 175 -2.59 -11.11 0.49
CA LEU A 175 -3.00 -12.52 0.63
C LEU A 175 -4.51 -12.67 0.41
#